data_AF-A0A839H874-F1
#
_entry.id   AF-A0A839H874-F1
#
_cell.length_a   1.000
_cell.length_b   1.000
_cell.length_c   1.000
_cell.angle_alpha   90.00
_cell.angle_beta   90.00
_cell.angle_gamma   90.00
#
_symmetry.space_group_name_H-M   'P 1'
#
loop_
_entity.id
_entity.type
_entity.pdbx_description
1 polymer ?
#
loop_
_entity_poly.entity_id
_entity_poly.type
_entity_poly.pdbx_seq_one_letter_code
_entity_poly.pdbx_strand_id
1 'polypeptide(L)'
;MDIKYNVEFVCPDNPRYIAWCAKNKKRYNKQSPKRDPHVAIYQLALRKWENVIRTLLSQLINEEKNRILRYSKYSSYSNYREIDFIGKLQSNSLMLCEIKLKEHYHTSLSAKQSGWAQLNKSISIAAHQFSDIGGLSICVDMSAIFTLKQLTDNDSQHQTYCHYQDIPSYFSLQPYTKNTLWLNSTEIADLAMQNDLLTGDEVNNLKKLFEVYKDPLSLLAGNQNNHVTNRPFMMLKHFNHK
;
A
#
# COMPACT_ATOMS: atom_id res chain seq x y z
N MET A 1 10.38 35.08 4.20
CA MET A 1 10.96 34.70 2.89
C MET A 1 10.49 33.30 2.57
N ASP A 2 9.59 33.16 1.61
CA ASP A 2 9.12 31.84 1.18
C ASP A 2 10.25 31.07 0.50
N ILE A 3 10.50 29.86 0.99
CA ILE A 3 11.47 28.96 0.40
C ILE A 3 10.91 28.50 -0.95
N LYS A 4 11.47 28.99 -2.05
CA LYS A 4 11.09 28.57 -3.40
C LYS A 4 11.79 27.25 -3.73
N TYR A 5 11.02 26.18 -3.89
CA TYR A 5 11.54 24.92 -4.42
C TYR A 5 11.57 24.97 -5.94
N ASN A 6 12.62 24.40 -6.55
CA ASN A 6 12.53 23.94 -7.94
C ASN A 6 11.89 22.55 -7.92
N VAL A 7 10.77 22.39 -8.60
CA VAL A 7 9.91 21.20 -8.52
C VAL A 7 9.57 20.70 -9.92
N GLU A 8 9.67 19.39 -10.11
CA GLU A 8 9.19 18.73 -11.30
C GLU A 8 8.71 17.31 -10.99
N PHE A 9 7.89 16.78 -11.89
CA PHE A 9 7.47 15.39 -11.91
C PHE A 9 8.36 14.61 -12.89
N VAL A 10 8.94 13.49 -12.44
CA VAL A 10 9.80 12.62 -13.26
C VAL A 10 9.31 11.17 -13.27
N CYS A 11 9.70 10.46 -14.32
CA CYS A 11 9.43 9.04 -14.46
C CYS A 11 10.10 8.23 -13.33
N PRO A 12 9.46 7.15 -12.82
CA PRO A 12 10.10 6.17 -11.94
C PRO A 12 11.41 5.59 -12.48
N ASP A 13 11.59 5.57 -13.80
CA ASP A 13 12.82 5.08 -14.44
C ASP A 13 13.92 6.16 -14.56
N ASN A 14 13.70 7.35 -13.99
CA ASN A 14 14.69 8.42 -14.02
C ASN A 14 16.01 7.95 -13.37
N PRO A 15 17.16 8.00 -14.08
CA PRO A 15 18.43 7.48 -13.56
C PRO A 15 18.86 8.13 -12.23
N ARG A 16 18.58 9.42 -12.03
CA ARG A 16 18.93 10.14 -10.79
C ARG A 16 18.06 9.69 -9.63
N TYR A 17 16.78 9.39 -9.87
CA TYR A 17 15.88 8.84 -8.86
C TYR A 17 16.30 7.41 -8.47
N ILE A 18 16.58 6.54 -9.45
CA ILE A 18 17.07 5.17 -9.19
C ILE A 18 18.36 5.20 -8.36
N ALA A 19 19.32 6.06 -8.73
CA ALA A 19 20.57 6.22 -7.99
C ALA A 19 20.32 6.74 -6.56
N TRP A 20 19.40 7.69 -6.38
CA TRP A 20 18.99 8.19 -5.07
C TRP A 20 18.35 7.07 -4.23
N CYS A 21 17.47 6.26 -4.79
CA CYS A 21 16.87 5.10 -4.12
C CYS A 21 17.94 4.08 -3.70
N ALA A 22 18.88 3.75 -4.58
CA ALA A 22 19.97 2.84 -4.27
C ALA A 22 20.85 3.37 -3.12
N LYS A 23 21.18 4.67 -3.12
CA LYS A 23 21.95 5.32 -2.05
C LYS A 23 21.21 5.31 -0.72
N ASN A 24 19.91 5.60 -0.71
CA ASN A 24 19.12 5.61 0.51
C ASN A 24 18.84 4.20 1.04
N LYS A 25 18.53 3.22 0.17
CA LYS A 25 18.38 1.81 0.56
C LYS A 25 19.64 1.28 1.26
N LYS A 26 20.84 1.61 0.75
CA LYS A 26 22.11 1.28 1.40
C LYS A 26 22.25 1.90 2.80
N ARG A 27 21.75 3.13 3.00
CA ARG A 27 21.77 3.79 4.32
C ARG A 27 20.83 3.09 5.31
N TYR A 28 19.61 2.79 4.89
CA TYR A 28 18.62 2.11 5.74
C TYR A 28 18.98 0.66 6.08
N ASN A 29 19.54 -0.09 5.12
CA ASN A 29 19.96 -1.48 5.35
C ASN A 29 21.14 -1.59 6.33
N LYS A 30 22.01 -0.58 6.42
CA LYS A 30 23.10 -0.56 7.41
C LYS A 30 22.60 -0.35 8.85
N GLN A 31 21.40 0.21 9.02
CA GLN A 31 20.87 0.62 10.32
C GLN A 31 19.69 -0.26 10.79
N SER A 32 19.16 -1.14 9.93
CA SER A 32 17.98 -1.93 10.26
C SER A 32 18.36 -3.37 10.64
N PRO A 33 17.81 -3.94 11.73
CA PRO A 33 17.92 -5.37 12.00
C PRO A 33 17.35 -6.20 10.84
N LYS A 34 17.82 -7.45 10.71
CA LYS A 34 17.34 -8.39 9.67
C LYS A 34 15.80 -8.42 9.72
N ARG A 35 15.17 -7.98 8.63
CA ARG A 35 13.71 -7.97 8.50
C ARG A 35 13.20 -9.40 8.50
N ASP A 36 12.13 -9.66 9.25
CA ASP A 36 11.43 -10.94 9.27
C ASP A 36 11.03 -11.34 7.82
N PRO A 37 11.37 -12.56 7.36
CA PRO A 37 11.07 -13.00 6.00
C PRO A 37 9.58 -13.08 5.69
N HIS A 38 8.72 -13.43 6.66
CA HIS A 38 7.27 -13.51 6.47
C HIS A 38 6.68 -12.12 6.26
N VAL A 39 7.14 -11.14 7.05
CA VAL A 39 6.78 -9.73 6.85
C VAL A 39 7.22 -9.25 5.47
N ALA A 40 8.43 -9.60 5.04
CA ALA A 40 8.94 -9.18 3.73
C ALA A 40 8.12 -9.75 2.56
N ILE A 41 7.73 -11.02 2.61
CA ILE A 41 6.92 -11.68 1.58
C ILE A 41 5.50 -11.10 1.55
N TYR A 42 4.86 -10.94 2.72
CA TYR A 42 3.54 -10.32 2.81
C TYR A 42 3.54 -8.89 2.24
N GLN A 43 4.54 -8.07 2.60
CA GLN A 43 4.67 -6.71 2.07
C GLN A 43 4.94 -6.68 0.56
N LEU A 44 5.64 -7.69 0.01
CA LEU A 44 5.80 -7.81 -1.45
C LEU A 44 4.46 -8.10 -2.13
N ALA A 45 3.64 -8.99 -1.56
CA ALA A 45 2.30 -9.27 -2.06
C ALA A 45 1.39 -8.04 -2.00
N LEU A 46 1.41 -7.27 -0.90
CA LEU A 46 0.67 -6.01 -0.81
C LEU A 46 1.08 -5.00 -1.88
N ARG A 47 2.37 -4.86 -2.20
CA ARG A 47 2.82 -3.99 -3.30
C ARG A 47 2.31 -4.45 -4.67
N LYS A 48 2.19 -5.77 -4.89
CA LYS A 48 1.55 -6.28 -6.10
C LYS A 48 0.10 -5.80 -6.18
N TRP A 49 -0.63 -5.86 -5.08
CA TRP A 49 -2.01 -5.38 -5.01
C TRP A 49 -2.14 -3.86 -5.19
N GLU A 50 -1.24 -3.07 -4.61
CA GLU A 50 -1.17 -1.62 -4.88
C GLU A 50 -0.95 -1.34 -6.38
N ASN A 51 -0.08 -2.12 -7.04
CA ASN A 51 0.12 -2.02 -8.49
C ASN A 51 -1.14 -2.43 -9.29
N VAL A 52 -1.86 -3.47 -8.86
CA VAL A 52 -3.13 -3.87 -9.48
C VAL A 52 -4.14 -2.73 -9.43
N ILE A 53 -4.34 -2.12 -8.26
CA ILE A 53 -5.25 -0.98 -8.10
C ILE A 53 -4.81 0.18 -8.99
N ARG A 54 -3.52 0.48 -9.04
CA ARG A 54 -3.00 1.53 -9.94
C ARG A 54 -3.32 1.23 -11.40
N THR A 55 -3.11 0.00 -11.86
CA THR A 55 -3.44 -0.40 -13.23
C THR A 55 -4.94 -0.25 -13.50
N LEU A 56 -5.80 -0.70 -12.57
CA LEU A 56 -7.23 -0.48 -12.68
C LEU A 56 -7.57 1.02 -12.73
N LEU A 57 -6.97 1.87 -11.88
CA LEU A 57 -7.20 3.32 -11.93
C LEU A 57 -6.79 3.91 -13.28
N SER A 58 -5.68 3.46 -13.88
CA SER A 58 -5.22 3.93 -15.19
C SER A 58 -6.16 3.59 -16.36
N GLN A 59 -7.07 2.63 -16.17
CA GLN A 59 -8.12 2.31 -17.15
C GLN A 59 -9.28 3.31 -17.11
N LEU A 60 -9.55 3.93 -15.95
CA LEU A 60 -10.63 4.90 -15.77
C LEU A 60 -10.15 6.34 -15.92
N ILE A 61 -8.93 6.62 -15.50
CA ILE A 61 -8.38 7.97 -15.36
C ILE A 61 -7.12 8.10 -16.21
N ASN A 62 -6.99 9.22 -16.92
CA ASN A 62 -5.78 9.55 -17.65
C ASN A 62 -4.60 9.75 -16.68
N GLU A 63 -3.65 8.81 -16.67
CA GLU A 63 -2.52 8.81 -15.74
C GLU A 63 -1.37 9.75 -16.19
N GLU A 64 -0.80 10.50 -15.25
CA GLU A 64 0.55 11.06 -15.38
C GLU A 64 1.58 10.05 -14.90
N LYS A 65 2.28 9.43 -15.87
CA LYS A 65 3.29 8.41 -15.62
C LYS A 65 4.51 8.94 -14.86
N ASN A 66 4.79 10.25 -14.96
CA ASN A 66 5.83 10.91 -14.19
C ASN A 66 5.40 11.15 -12.74
N ARG A 67 5.28 10.09 -11.95
CA ARG A 67 4.74 10.17 -10.58
C ARG A 67 5.76 10.41 -9.47
N ILE A 68 7.03 10.64 -9.82
CA ILE A 68 8.07 10.95 -8.84
C ILE A 68 8.23 12.46 -8.72
N LEU A 69 7.87 13.01 -7.56
CA LEU A 69 8.07 14.42 -7.25
C LEU A 69 9.55 14.67 -6.91
N ARG A 70 10.27 15.30 -7.83
CA ARG A 70 11.63 15.79 -7.61
C ARG A 70 11.56 17.23 -7.12
N TYR A 71 12.27 17.54 -6.03
CA TYR A 71 12.31 18.90 -5.50
C TYR A 71 13.67 19.24 -4.90
N SER A 72 14.10 20.48 -5.05
CA SER A 72 15.35 20.99 -4.48
C SER A 72 15.16 22.36 -3.85
N LYS A 73 15.63 22.51 -2.62
CA LYS A 73 15.65 23.78 -1.88
C LYS A 73 16.82 24.69 -2.33
N TYR A 74 17.90 24.08 -2.82
CA TYR A 74 19.11 24.72 -3.31
C TYR A 74 19.58 23.99 -4.58
N SER A 75 20.38 24.64 -5.43
CA SER A 75 20.79 24.12 -6.74
C SER A 75 21.61 22.82 -6.71
N SER A 76 22.13 22.40 -5.55
CA SER A 76 23.10 21.31 -5.45
C SER A 76 22.52 19.93 -5.11
N TYR A 77 21.33 19.83 -4.49
CA TYR A 77 20.77 18.54 -4.06
C TYR A 77 19.27 18.43 -4.26
N SER A 78 18.86 17.45 -5.08
CA SER A 78 17.46 17.06 -5.26
C SER A 78 17.05 15.97 -4.27
N ASN A 79 15.87 16.14 -3.70
CA ASN A 79 15.13 15.13 -2.98
C ASN A 79 14.01 14.59 -3.88
N TYR A 80 13.50 13.42 -3.51
CA TYR A 80 12.48 12.72 -4.28
C TYR A 80 11.40 12.22 -3.33
N ARG A 81 10.15 12.25 -3.81
CA ARG A 81 8.99 11.61 -3.17
C ARG A 81 8.22 10.86 -4.25
N GLU A 82 7.89 9.61 -3.96
CA GLU A 82 7.01 8.82 -4.81
C GLU A 82 5.56 9.15 -4.45
N ILE A 83 4.72 9.22 -5.48
CA ILE A 83 3.27 9.29 -5.37
C ILE A 83 2.72 8.04 -6.06
N ASP A 84 1.73 7.40 -5.45
CA ASP A 84 1.27 6.09 -5.89
C ASP A 84 0.65 6.17 -7.30
N PHE A 85 -0.22 7.17 -7.51
CA PHE A 85 -0.86 7.46 -8.79
C PHE A 85 -1.10 8.97 -8.94
N ILE A 86 -1.08 9.47 -10.18
CA ILE A 86 -1.42 10.86 -10.49
C ILE A 86 -2.43 10.87 -11.63
N GLY A 87 -3.62 11.40 -11.40
CA GLY A 87 -4.62 11.62 -12.45
C GLY A 87 -4.50 13.00 -13.06
N LYS A 88 -4.58 13.09 -14.39
CA LYS A 88 -4.69 14.34 -15.14
C LYS A 88 -6.15 14.72 -15.32
N LEU A 89 -6.49 15.96 -14.97
CA LEU A 89 -7.80 16.55 -15.24
C LEU A 89 -7.79 17.32 -16.58
N GLN A 90 -8.97 17.71 -17.07
CA GLN A 90 -9.15 18.38 -18.37
C GLN A 90 -8.47 19.76 -18.49
N SER A 91 -7.97 20.33 -17.38
CA SER A 91 -7.40 21.69 -17.29
C SER A 91 -5.91 21.74 -16.93
N ASN A 92 -5.11 20.71 -17.27
CA ASN A 92 -3.72 20.54 -16.78
C ASN A 92 -3.60 20.44 -15.24
N SER A 93 -4.72 20.34 -14.53
CA SER A 93 -4.72 20.12 -13.09
C SER A 93 -4.35 18.66 -12.78
N LEU A 94 -3.72 18.45 -11.63
CA LEU A 94 -3.23 17.14 -11.20
C LEU A 94 -3.89 16.73 -9.89
N MET A 95 -4.39 15.50 -9.84
CA MET A 95 -4.87 14.87 -8.61
C MET A 95 -3.84 13.85 -8.15
N LEU A 96 -3.21 14.10 -7.00
CA LEU A 96 -2.23 13.18 -6.43
C LEU A 96 -2.96 12.16 -5.58
N CYS A 97 -2.66 10.90 -5.79
CA CYS A 97 -3.31 9.80 -5.08
C CYS A 97 -2.32 9.05 -4.19
N GLU A 98 -2.77 8.72 -2.99
CA GLU A 98 -2.10 7.79 -2.09
C GLU A 98 -3.01 6.58 -1.90
N ILE A 99 -2.49 5.38 -2.18
CA ILE A 99 -3.21 4.11 -2.08
C ILE A 99 -2.80 3.43 -0.77
N LYS A 100 -3.78 2.92 -0.02
CA LYS A 100 -3.55 2.19 1.23
C LYS A 100 -4.44 0.98 1.33
N LEU A 101 -3.83 -0.20 1.40
CA LEU A 101 -4.51 -1.45 1.74
C LEU A 101 -4.68 -1.52 3.26
N LYS A 102 -5.92 -1.66 3.74
CA LYS A 102 -6.29 -1.65 5.17
C LYS A 102 -6.92 -2.97 5.56
N GLU A 103 -6.65 -3.43 6.78
CA GLU A 103 -7.25 -4.67 7.30
C GLU A 103 -8.77 -4.54 7.46
N HIS A 104 -9.26 -3.33 7.79
CA HIS A 104 -10.68 -3.02 8.01
C HIS A 104 -11.03 -1.61 7.55
N TYR A 105 -12.29 -1.41 7.16
CA TYR A 105 -12.92 -0.11 7.05
C TYR A 105 -12.95 0.62 8.40
N HIS A 106 -12.74 1.93 8.35
CA HIS A 106 -12.94 2.83 9.49
C HIS A 106 -13.65 4.10 9.03
N THR A 107 -14.74 4.44 9.71
CA THR A 107 -15.54 5.66 9.45
C THR A 107 -14.72 6.94 9.63
N SER A 108 -13.74 6.92 10.53
CA SER A 108 -12.78 8.01 10.70
C SER A 108 -11.35 7.46 10.72
N LEU A 109 -10.49 8.09 9.94
CA LEU A 109 -9.06 7.81 9.91
C LEU A 109 -8.30 9.07 10.28
N SER A 110 -7.28 8.94 11.14
CA SER A 110 -6.30 10.01 11.28
C SER A 110 -5.55 10.23 9.95
N ALA A 111 -4.97 11.42 9.75
CA ALA A 111 -4.23 11.74 8.52
C ALA A 111 -3.07 10.76 8.23
N LYS A 112 -2.46 10.18 9.28
CA LYS A 112 -1.41 9.17 9.12
C LYS A 112 -1.98 7.83 8.65
N GLN A 113 -3.16 7.46 9.15
CA GLN A 113 -3.79 6.20 8.80
C GLN A 113 -4.35 6.25 7.38
N SER A 114 -4.99 7.33 6.96
CA SER A 114 -5.51 7.47 5.59
C SER A 114 -4.40 7.58 4.54
N GLY A 115 -3.26 8.19 4.89
CA GLY A 115 -2.18 8.49 3.93
C GLY A 115 -2.05 9.99 3.64
N TRP A 116 -3.01 10.79 4.12
CA TRP A 116 -3.01 12.24 4.02
C TRP A 116 -1.74 12.91 4.57
N ALA A 117 -1.08 12.36 5.59
CA ALA A 117 0.18 12.91 6.09
C ALA A 117 1.30 12.90 5.02
N GLN A 118 1.38 11.81 4.24
CA GLN A 118 2.32 11.69 3.13
C GLN A 118 1.91 12.57 1.95
N LEU A 119 0.62 12.54 1.63
CA LEU A 119 0.03 13.24 0.50
C LEU A 119 0.05 14.77 0.66
N ASN A 120 -0.35 15.30 1.83
CA ASN A 120 -0.31 16.74 2.13
C ASN A 120 1.10 17.32 1.96
N LYS A 121 2.13 16.56 2.35
CA LYS A 121 3.52 16.99 2.17
C LYS A 121 3.89 17.07 0.69
N SER A 122 3.48 16.09 -0.11
CA SER A 122 3.72 16.10 -1.56
C SER A 122 2.97 17.25 -2.25
N ILE A 123 1.70 17.47 -1.90
CA ILE A 123 0.89 18.61 -2.37
C ILE A 123 1.55 19.95 -2.00
N SER A 124 1.96 20.13 -0.74
CA SER A 124 2.59 21.38 -0.31
C SER A 124 3.87 21.71 -1.07
N ILE A 125 4.64 20.69 -1.47
CA ILE A 125 5.87 20.88 -2.25
C ILE A 125 5.51 21.20 -3.70
N ALA A 126 4.59 20.44 -4.30
CA ALA A 126 4.20 20.62 -5.68
C ALA A 126 3.44 21.93 -5.94
N ALA A 127 2.69 22.44 -4.96
CA ALA A 127 2.02 23.74 -5.02
C ALA A 127 2.95 24.94 -5.26
N HIS A 128 4.28 24.77 -5.09
CA HIS A 128 5.25 25.81 -5.45
C HIS A 128 5.41 26.02 -6.98
N GLN A 129 5.03 25.04 -7.80
CA GLN A 129 5.18 25.08 -9.26
C GLN A 129 3.86 24.83 -10.00
N PHE A 130 2.93 24.09 -9.40
CA PHE A 130 1.65 23.72 -9.98
C PHE A 130 0.52 24.41 -9.22
N SER A 131 -0.24 25.28 -9.89
CA SER A 131 -1.35 26.04 -9.29
C SER A 131 -2.54 25.17 -8.93
N ASP A 132 -2.85 24.18 -9.78
CA ASP A 132 -4.08 23.39 -9.68
C ASP A 132 -3.75 21.94 -9.34
N ILE A 133 -3.47 21.72 -8.06
CA ILE A 133 -3.07 20.43 -7.52
C ILE A 133 -3.98 20.00 -6.37
N GLY A 134 -4.49 18.78 -6.45
CA GLY A 134 -5.36 18.19 -5.46
C GLY A 134 -4.82 16.90 -4.83
N GLY A 135 -5.58 16.38 -3.88
CA GLY A 135 -5.27 15.13 -3.20
C GLY A 135 -6.46 14.20 -3.10
N LEU A 136 -6.24 12.91 -3.35
CA LEU A 136 -7.22 11.85 -3.12
C LEU A 136 -6.58 10.69 -2.37
N SER A 137 -7.13 10.36 -1.21
CA SER A 137 -6.68 9.21 -0.43
C SER A 137 -7.57 8.01 -0.76
N ILE A 138 -6.98 6.95 -1.30
CA ILE A 138 -7.69 5.74 -1.73
C ILE A 138 -7.38 4.63 -0.73
N CYS A 139 -8.35 4.30 0.12
CA CYS A 139 -8.24 3.18 1.06
C CYS A 139 -8.99 1.98 0.50
N VAL A 140 -8.41 0.78 0.60
CA VAL A 140 -9.09 -0.47 0.24
C VAL A 140 -9.28 -1.28 1.51
N ASP A 141 -10.52 -1.62 1.82
CA ASP A 141 -10.83 -2.54 2.93
C ASP A 141 -10.59 -3.99 2.48
N MET A 142 -9.53 -4.60 3.01
CA MET A 142 -9.08 -5.95 2.73
C MET A 142 -9.73 -7.02 3.61
N SER A 143 -10.64 -6.64 4.52
CA SER A 143 -11.27 -7.54 5.48
C SER A 143 -11.89 -8.78 4.83
N ALA A 144 -12.52 -8.60 3.66
CA ALA A 144 -13.11 -9.69 2.88
C ALA A 144 -12.06 -10.72 2.42
N ILE A 145 -10.97 -10.25 1.79
CA ILE A 145 -9.87 -11.12 1.33
C ILE A 145 -9.17 -11.81 2.49
N PHE A 146 -8.96 -11.10 3.59
CA PHE A 146 -8.36 -11.66 4.80
C PHE A 146 -9.31 -12.59 5.57
N THR A 147 -10.55 -12.76 5.12
CA THR A 147 -11.61 -13.53 5.81
C THR A 147 -11.76 -13.10 7.27
N LEU A 148 -11.50 -11.82 7.53
CA LEU A 148 -11.77 -11.24 8.82
C LEU A 148 -13.29 -11.08 8.92
N LYS A 149 -13.83 -11.24 10.12
CA LYS A 149 -15.27 -11.12 10.36
C LYS A 149 -15.71 -9.77 9.79
N GLN A 150 -16.44 -9.79 8.68
CA GLN A 150 -17.08 -8.58 8.19
C GLN A 150 -18.00 -8.13 9.33
N LEU A 151 -17.91 -6.85 9.66
CA LEU A 151 -18.84 -6.23 10.59
C LEU A 151 -20.25 -6.62 10.11
N THR A 152 -21.01 -7.32 10.96
CA THR A 152 -22.34 -7.85 10.64
C THR A 152 -23.28 -6.74 10.17
N ASP A 153 -24.32 -7.05 9.41
CA ASP A 153 -25.27 -6.12 8.78
C ASP A 153 -25.82 -4.97 9.65
N ASN A 154 -25.74 -5.06 10.98
CA ASN A 154 -26.07 -3.98 11.90
C ASN A 154 -24.98 -2.88 12.02
N ASP A 155 -23.70 -3.21 11.81
CA ASP A 155 -22.56 -2.27 11.75
C ASP A 155 -22.29 -1.80 10.30
N SER A 156 -22.83 -2.51 9.29
CA SER A 156 -22.71 -2.19 7.87
C SER A 156 -23.48 -0.94 7.44
N GLN A 157 -24.45 -0.48 8.25
CA GLN A 157 -25.31 0.67 7.92
C GLN A 157 -24.54 2.01 7.79
N HIS A 158 -23.27 2.05 8.18
CA HIS A 158 -22.39 3.22 8.08
C HIS A 158 -21.17 3.02 7.16
N GLN A 159 -21.07 1.88 6.47
CA GLN A 159 -20.00 1.66 5.50
C GLN A 159 -20.41 2.26 4.16
N THR A 160 -19.71 3.33 3.76
CA THR A 160 -19.93 3.96 2.45
C THR A 160 -18.74 3.65 1.57
N TYR A 161 -18.80 2.51 0.89
CA TYR A 161 -17.83 2.19 -0.15
C TYR A 161 -18.16 2.96 -1.43
N CYS A 162 -17.12 3.45 -2.10
CA CYS A 162 -17.19 3.95 -3.46
C CYS A 162 -17.10 2.75 -4.40
N HIS A 163 -18.03 2.67 -5.35
CA HIS A 163 -17.89 1.71 -6.45
C HIS A 163 -16.76 2.15 -7.37
N TYR A 164 -16.11 1.17 -8.00
CA TYR A 164 -14.98 1.44 -8.90
C TYR A 164 -15.36 2.36 -10.05
N GLN A 165 -16.56 2.20 -10.61
CA GLN A 165 -17.07 3.01 -11.72
C GLN A 165 -17.32 4.48 -11.33
N ASP A 166 -17.51 4.78 -10.05
CA ASP A 166 -17.78 6.13 -9.56
C ASP A 166 -16.50 6.94 -9.28
N ILE A 167 -15.34 6.30 -9.28
CA ILE A 167 -14.04 6.95 -9.03
C ILE A 167 -13.80 8.19 -9.91
N PRO A 168 -14.12 8.21 -11.23
CA PRO A 168 -13.94 9.39 -12.07
C PRO A 168 -14.65 10.66 -11.58
N SER A 169 -15.75 10.52 -10.84
CA SER A 169 -16.46 11.67 -10.27
C SER A 169 -15.58 12.45 -9.29
N TYR A 170 -14.71 11.77 -8.53
CA TYR A 170 -13.78 12.38 -7.59
C TYR A 170 -12.64 13.15 -8.27
N PHE A 171 -12.33 12.82 -9.52
CA PHE A 171 -11.39 13.56 -10.37
C PHE A 171 -12.06 14.73 -11.10
N SER A 172 -13.37 14.89 -10.98
CA SER A 172 -14.11 16.05 -11.48
C SER A 172 -14.37 17.10 -10.39
N LEU A 173 -14.09 16.75 -9.13
CA LEU A 173 -14.23 17.67 -7.99
C LEU A 173 -13.11 18.71 -7.98
N GLN A 174 -13.38 19.85 -7.33
CA GLN A 174 -12.40 20.91 -7.14
C GLN A 174 -11.15 20.37 -6.42
N PRO A 175 -9.92 20.67 -6.92
CA PRO A 175 -8.66 20.08 -6.42
C PRO A 175 -8.44 20.23 -4.90
N TYR A 176 -9.03 21.25 -4.29
CA TYR A 176 -8.85 21.60 -2.88
C TYR A 176 -9.66 20.74 -1.91
N THR A 177 -10.57 19.89 -2.39
CA THR A 177 -11.38 19.02 -1.52
C THR A 177 -10.57 17.80 -1.08
N LYS A 178 -10.36 17.68 0.25
CA LYS A 178 -9.70 16.50 0.83
C LYS A 178 -10.69 15.33 0.89
N ASN A 179 -10.61 14.44 -0.08
CA ASN A 179 -11.47 13.27 -0.12
C ASN A 179 -10.69 11.99 0.26
N THR A 180 -11.27 11.20 1.15
CA THR A 180 -10.84 9.83 1.39
C THR A 180 -11.94 8.93 0.85
N LEU A 181 -11.61 8.09 -0.12
CA LEU A 181 -12.53 7.09 -0.63
C LEU A 181 -12.14 5.72 -0.09
N TRP A 182 -13.16 4.88 0.08
CA TRP A 182 -13.01 3.50 0.52
C TRP A 182 -13.51 2.58 -0.57
N LEU A 183 -12.69 1.62 -0.98
CA LEU A 183 -13.06 0.58 -1.95
C LEU A 183 -13.20 -0.76 -1.23
N ASN A 184 -14.11 -1.58 -1.72
CA ASN A 184 -14.29 -2.94 -1.24
C ASN A 184 -13.29 -3.88 -1.94
N SER A 185 -12.53 -4.67 -1.18
CA SER A 185 -11.53 -5.57 -1.77
C SER A 185 -12.10 -6.69 -2.63
N THR A 186 -13.35 -7.11 -2.41
CA THR A 186 -14.03 -8.11 -3.28
C THR A 186 -14.24 -7.54 -4.67
N GLU A 187 -14.81 -6.34 -4.78
CA GLU A 187 -15.02 -5.67 -6.07
C GLU A 187 -13.68 -5.48 -6.82
N ILE A 188 -12.63 -5.05 -6.11
CA ILE A 188 -11.30 -4.88 -6.70
C ILE A 188 -10.68 -6.21 -7.14
N ALA A 189 -10.86 -7.28 -6.37
CA ALA A 189 -10.36 -8.60 -6.74
C ALA A 189 -11.07 -9.14 -7.99
N ASP A 190 -12.39 -8.99 -8.07
CA ASP A 190 -13.18 -9.42 -9.22
C ASP A 190 -12.77 -8.67 -10.48
N LEU A 191 -12.64 -7.33 -10.40
CA LEU A 191 -12.17 -6.51 -11.51
C LEU A 191 -10.73 -6.88 -11.92
N ALA A 192 -9.86 -7.13 -10.96
CA ALA A 192 -8.48 -7.55 -11.24
C ALA A 192 -8.41 -8.89 -11.96
N MET A 193 -9.27 -9.86 -11.59
CA MET A 193 -9.36 -11.14 -12.28
C MET A 193 -9.95 -11.00 -13.68
N GLN A 194 -10.99 -10.18 -13.86
CA GLN A 194 -11.58 -9.90 -15.17
C GLN A 194 -10.61 -9.23 -16.15
N ASN A 195 -9.60 -8.52 -15.63
CA ASN A 195 -8.57 -7.83 -16.41
C ASN A 195 -7.23 -8.61 -16.45
N ASP A 196 -7.22 -9.88 -16.06
CA ASP A 196 -6.02 -10.74 -16.03
C ASP A 196 -4.83 -10.17 -15.21
N LEU A 197 -5.12 -9.31 -14.22
CA LEU A 197 -4.10 -8.71 -13.33
C LEU A 197 -3.79 -9.60 -12.13
N LEU A 198 -4.75 -10.43 -11.73
CA LEU A 198 -4.65 -11.42 -10.66
C LEU A 198 -5.36 -12.71 -11.07
N THR A 199 -4.88 -13.83 -10.55
CA THR A 199 -5.61 -15.11 -10.58
C THR A 199 -6.28 -15.36 -9.23
N GLY A 200 -7.28 -16.25 -9.20
CA GLY A 200 -7.92 -16.67 -7.94
C GLY A 200 -6.93 -17.27 -6.93
N ASP A 201 -5.89 -17.97 -7.41
CA ASP A 201 -4.82 -18.49 -6.57
C ASP A 201 -3.99 -17.38 -5.92
N GLU A 202 -3.74 -16.29 -6.64
CA GLU A 202 -3.01 -15.15 -6.10
C GLU A 202 -3.81 -14.38 -5.06
N VAL A 203 -5.13 -14.32 -5.22
CA VAL A 203 -6.04 -13.77 -4.21
C VAL A 203 -6.02 -14.62 -2.95
N ASN A 204 -6.17 -15.94 -3.08
CA ASN A 204 -6.11 -16.88 -1.97
C ASN A 204 -4.74 -16.91 -1.30
N ASN A 205 -3.66 -16.72 -2.05
CA ASN A 205 -2.31 -16.67 -1.51
C ASN A 205 -2.11 -15.45 -0.61
N LEU A 206 -2.69 -14.29 -0.95
CA LEU A 206 -2.59 -13.11 -0.08
C LEU A 206 -3.18 -13.38 1.30
N LYS A 207 -4.32 -14.08 1.37
CA LYS A 207 -4.92 -14.51 2.65
C LYS A 207 -3.95 -15.37 3.47
N LYS A 208 -3.36 -16.41 2.86
CA LYS A 208 -2.39 -17.28 3.55
C LYS A 208 -1.18 -16.49 4.07
N LEU A 209 -0.67 -15.56 3.27
CA LEU A 209 0.44 -14.70 3.67
C LEU A 209 0.06 -13.77 4.83
N PHE A 210 -1.17 -13.28 4.86
CA PHE A 210 -1.68 -12.48 5.98
C PHE A 210 -1.78 -13.30 7.27
N GLU A 211 -2.31 -14.52 7.22
CA GLU A 211 -2.38 -15.43 8.37
C GLU A 211 -0.98 -15.71 8.95
N VAL A 212 -0.04 -16.07 8.09
CA VAL A 212 1.37 -16.30 8.49
C VAL A 212 2.03 -15.03 9.01
N TYR A 213 1.70 -13.86 8.47
CA TYR A 213 2.21 -12.60 8.97
C TYR A 213 1.69 -12.28 10.38
N LYS A 214 0.42 -12.62 10.68
CA LYS A 214 -0.20 -12.37 11.99
C LYS A 214 0.23 -13.39 13.04
N ASP A 215 0.38 -14.65 12.65
CA ASP A 215 0.86 -15.73 13.52
C ASP A 215 1.83 -16.65 12.77
N PRO A 216 3.13 -16.29 12.70
CA PRO A 216 4.14 -17.11 12.02
C PRO A 216 4.34 -18.48 12.66
N LEU A 217 4.05 -18.63 13.96
CA LEU A 217 4.29 -19.86 14.72
C LEU A 217 3.18 -20.90 14.49
N SER A 218 2.01 -20.50 14.00
CA SER A 218 0.94 -21.41 13.56
C SER A 218 1.44 -22.48 12.57
N LEU A 219 2.44 -22.14 11.73
CA LEU A 219 3.06 -23.06 10.79
C LEU A 219 3.76 -24.26 11.46
N LEU A 220 4.21 -24.11 12.71
CA LEU A 220 4.87 -25.17 13.47
C LEU A 220 3.88 -26.14 14.10
N ALA A 221 2.65 -25.69 14.38
CA ALA A 221 1.61 -26.51 14.99
C ALA A 221 1.05 -27.58 14.02
N GLY A 222 1.02 -27.28 12.72
CA GLY A 222 0.54 -28.21 11.68
C GLY A 222 1.45 -29.43 11.43
N ASN A 223 2.71 -29.37 11.85
CA ASN A 223 3.69 -30.46 11.70
C ASN A 223 3.79 -31.39 12.92
N GLN A 224 2.94 -31.21 13.94
CA GLN A 224 2.99 -32.01 15.17
C GLN A 224 2.49 -33.46 15.00
N ASN A 225 1.91 -33.82 13.86
CA ASN A 225 1.45 -35.20 13.62
C ASN A 225 2.56 -36.21 13.30
N ASN A 226 3.82 -35.78 13.18
CA ASN A 226 4.97 -36.68 12.98
C ASN A 226 6.08 -36.50 14.03
N HIS A 227 5.76 -36.02 15.24
CA HIS A 227 6.67 -36.21 16.36
C HIS A 227 6.63 -37.69 16.80
N VAL A 228 7.44 -38.52 16.14
CA VAL A 228 8.04 -39.69 16.81
C VAL A 228 8.59 -39.15 18.10
N THR A 229 8.01 -39.57 19.22
CA THR A 229 8.33 -39.06 20.54
C THR A 229 9.73 -39.55 20.86
N ASN A 230 10.75 -38.82 20.39
CA ASN A 230 12.12 -39.08 20.78
C ASN A 230 12.22 -38.63 22.24
N ARG A 231 12.06 -39.58 23.16
CA ARG A 231 12.20 -39.41 24.61
C ARG A 231 13.57 -39.94 25.04
N PRO A 232 14.70 -39.32 24.64
CA PRO A 232 16.03 -39.83 24.98
C PRO A 232 16.23 -39.91 26.51
N PHE A 233 15.56 -39.05 27.28
CA PHE A 233 15.65 -39.04 28.74
C PHE A 233 14.78 -40.12 29.43
N MET A 234 13.85 -40.78 28.73
CA MET A 234 13.14 -41.93 29.31
C MET A 234 13.99 -43.21 29.32
N MET A 235 15.02 -43.31 28.47
CA MET A 235 15.98 -44.42 28.51
C MET A 235 16.95 -44.34 29.69
N LEU A 236 17.10 -43.18 30.32
CA LEU A 236 18.00 -43.00 31.47
C LEU A 236 17.46 -43.58 32.78
N LYS A 237 16.16 -43.91 32.86
CA LYS A 237 15.57 -44.54 34.07
C LYS A 237 16.06 -45.97 34.32
N HIS A 238 16.75 -46.59 33.36
CA HIS A 238 17.29 -47.95 33.50
C HIS A 238 18.75 -47.98 34.01
N PHE A 239 19.38 -46.83 34.27
CA PHE A 239 20.78 -46.77 34.71
C PHE A 239 20.99 -46.48 36.19
N ASN A 240 19.93 -46.34 36.99
CA ASN A 240 20.05 -46.13 38.44
C ASN A 240 19.63 -47.39 39.21
N HIS A 241 20.43 -48.45 39.09
CA HIS A 241 20.56 -49.47 40.13
C HIS A 241 22.03 -49.89 40.22
N LYS A 242 22.78 -49.22 41.09
CA LYS A 242 23.85 -49.78 41.92
C LYS A 242 23.91 -48.98 43.21
#